data_AF-A0A2V8RWP5-F1
#
_entry.id   AF-A0A2V8RWP5-F1
#
_cell.length_a   1.000
_cell.length_b   1.000
_cell.length_c   1.000
_cell.angle_alpha   90.00
_cell.angle_beta   90.00
_cell.angle_gamma   90.00
#
_symmetry.space_group_name_H-M   'P 1'
#
loop_
_entity.id
_entity.type
_entity.pdbx_description
1 polymer ?
#
loop_
_entity_poly.entity_id
_entity_poly.type
_entity_poly.pdbx_seq_one_letter_code
_entity_poly.pdbx_strand_id
1 'polypeptide(L)'
;MNTEELEKSLRAEFESQMKNVLASAREDVADFQKNIEAQFEQHRSQVNDAFQALSARLESPVAFDQAFFESVTEHLRLARDEGALVTATAMDEAEKLQTPVTVQAPDKGYSKLRNAINEIKTRPTQAAILRCLVDAAADFAPRGAFFIVKNDYLVGWKVFGNVEVDENVVRSIHFPVESETVLSNAIVSLAASTGSAEGNDQNAQFLQPLAFGAPENMFAIPLAARGRGVAVLYADGGFENGAVNADALETLVSVAGLSVELLAGGTAPASDAPAAQHETEYKGEVGLAEEQKEPESETSTEYGVSESNFSDSEVQAVAEPEQEAPANEPGPVQQMSRPAPRTIDLPIPVSEEERDLHVKARRFARLLVSEIRLYNLPKVVEGRESGDIYEILKDAIDRSREMYDKRVQPDVASKFDYFHYELVHDLAEGEEEKLGAGYLSVKA
;
A
#
# COMPACT_ATOMS: atom_id res chain seq x y z
N MET A 1 -28.53 72.93 38.50
CA MET A 1 -27.70 71.71 38.45
C MET A 1 -26.58 71.99 37.45
N ASN A 2 -25.33 71.89 37.88
CA ASN A 2 -24.16 72.11 37.01
C ASN A 2 -23.89 70.86 36.16
N THR A 3 -23.44 71.06 34.93
CA THR A 3 -23.17 70.00 33.94
C THR A 3 -22.19 68.94 34.47
N GLU A 4 -21.20 69.34 35.27
CA GLU A 4 -20.22 68.42 35.88
C GLU A 4 -20.83 67.47 36.94
N GLU A 5 -21.85 67.91 37.68
CA GLU A 5 -22.55 67.05 38.65
C GLU A 5 -23.42 66.01 37.93
N LEU A 6 -24.01 66.39 36.80
CA LEU A 6 -24.80 65.50 35.96
C LEU A 6 -23.93 64.41 35.32
N GLU A 7 -22.74 64.77 34.81
CA GLU A 7 -21.78 63.82 34.23
C GLU A 7 -21.23 62.82 35.26
N LYS A 8 -20.94 63.28 36.49
CA LYS A 8 -20.55 62.37 37.58
C LYS A 8 -21.67 61.41 37.99
N SER A 9 -22.91 61.90 38.05
CA SER A 9 -24.07 61.07 38.35
C SER A 9 -24.30 60.01 37.28
N LEU A 10 -24.26 60.40 36.00
CA LEU A 10 -24.42 59.50 34.86
C LEU A 10 -23.32 58.43 34.80
N ARG A 11 -22.07 58.81 35.10
CA ARG A 11 -20.95 57.85 35.14
C ARG A 11 -21.08 56.86 36.30
N ALA A 12 -21.53 57.31 37.47
CA ALA A 12 -21.79 56.43 38.61
C ALA A 12 -22.96 55.47 38.35
N GLU A 13 -24.04 55.96 37.73
CA GLU A 13 -25.16 55.12 37.30
C GLU A 13 -24.74 54.10 36.24
N PHE A 14 -23.92 54.51 35.27
CA PHE A 14 -23.38 53.62 34.24
C PHE A 14 -22.46 52.54 34.83
N GLU A 15 -21.54 52.90 35.74
CA GLU A 15 -20.69 51.92 36.42
C GLU A 15 -21.50 50.95 37.28
N SER A 16 -22.57 51.43 37.92
CA SER A 16 -23.49 50.58 38.69
C SER A 16 -24.25 49.61 37.78
N GLN A 17 -24.79 50.09 36.66
CA GLN A 17 -25.46 49.25 35.67
C GLN A 17 -24.49 48.22 35.07
N MET A 18 -23.27 48.62 34.72
CA MET A 18 -22.25 47.70 34.19
C MET A 18 -21.87 46.62 35.20
N LYS A 19 -21.72 46.97 36.48
CA LYS A 19 -21.46 45.97 37.54
C LYS A 19 -22.61 44.98 37.68
N ASN A 20 -23.86 45.45 37.58
CA ASN A 20 -25.03 44.59 37.66
C ASN A 20 -25.13 43.67 36.43
N VAL A 21 -24.86 44.18 35.22
CA VAL A 21 -24.85 43.37 33.99
C VAL A 21 -23.73 42.32 34.03
N LEU A 22 -22.53 42.68 34.50
CA LEU A 22 -21.43 41.72 34.65
C LEU A 22 -21.69 40.68 35.73
N ALA A 23 -22.37 41.04 36.81
CA ALA A 23 -22.79 40.08 37.83
C ALA A 23 -23.82 39.09 37.28
N SER A 24 -24.83 39.59 36.56
CA SER A 24 -25.84 38.76 35.87
C SER A 24 -25.18 37.83 34.84
N ALA A 25 -24.27 38.33 34.01
CA ALA A 25 -23.60 37.50 33.00
C ALA A 25 -22.73 36.40 33.63
N ARG A 26 -22.11 36.66 34.78
CA ARG A 26 -21.37 35.63 35.53
C ARG A 26 -22.28 34.57 36.12
N GLU A 27 -23.46 34.96 36.60
CA GLU A 27 -24.49 34.05 37.10
C GLU A 27 -25.03 33.17 35.96
N ASP A 28 -25.34 33.76 34.80
CA ASP A 28 -25.80 33.03 33.62
C ASP A 28 -24.75 32.01 33.12
N VAL A 29 -23.46 32.36 33.15
CA VAL A 29 -22.37 31.43 32.79
C VAL A 29 -22.25 30.30 33.79
N ALA A 30 -22.38 30.56 35.09
CA ALA A 30 -22.35 29.53 36.13
C ALA A 30 -23.54 28.57 36.00
N ASP A 31 -24.73 29.09 35.72
CA ASP A 31 -25.94 28.29 35.49
C ASP A 31 -25.84 27.46 34.21
N PHE A 32 -25.27 28.03 33.14
CA PHE A 32 -25.00 27.30 31.90
C PHE A 32 -24.02 26.15 32.12
N GLN A 33 -22.91 26.40 32.83
CA GLN A 33 -21.92 25.37 33.14
C GLN A 33 -22.54 24.23 33.97
N LYS A 34 -23.35 24.57 34.98
CA LYS A 34 -24.07 23.59 35.80
C LYS A 34 -25.07 22.77 34.99
N ASN A 35 -25.77 23.39 34.03
CA ASN A 35 -26.71 22.70 33.17
C ASN A 35 -26.01 21.75 32.21
N ILE A 36 -24.87 22.14 31.63
CA ILE A 36 -24.04 21.27 30.79
C ILE A 36 -23.56 20.06 31.59
N GLU A 37 -23.04 20.28 32.80
CA GLU A 37 -22.51 19.19 33.63
C GLU A 37 -23.61 18.20 34.03
N ALA A 38 -24.81 18.69 34.34
CA ALA A 38 -25.98 17.85 34.58
C ALA A 38 -26.40 17.04 33.34
N GLN A 39 -26.37 17.65 32.15
CA GLN A 39 -26.68 16.96 30.89
C GLN A 39 -25.64 15.89 30.55
N PHE A 40 -24.35 16.16 30.78
CA PHE A 40 -23.29 15.18 30.58
C PHE A 40 -23.42 13.99 31.51
N GLU A 41 -23.71 14.22 32.79
CA GLU A 41 -23.91 13.13 33.76
C GLU A 41 -25.13 12.28 33.38
N GLN A 42 -26.21 12.93 32.92
CA GLN A 42 -27.39 12.25 32.43
C GLN A 42 -27.08 11.38 31.19
N HIS A 43 -26.37 11.92 30.20
CA HIS A 43 -25.96 11.17 29.00
C HIS A 43 -25.02 10.02 29.36
N ARG A 44 -24.07 10.24 30.26
CA ARG A 44 -23.13 9.21 30.74
C ARG A 44 -23.88 8.05 31.40
N SER A 45 -24.87 8.35 32.25
CA SER A 45 -25.73 7.33 32.86
C SER A 45 -26.53 6.55 31.81
N GLN A 46 -27.16 7.24 30.85
CA GLN A 46 -27.95 6.58 29.79
C GLN A 46 -27.11 5.65 28.92
N VAL A 47 -25.88 6.06 28.57
CA VAL A 47 -24.96 5.24 27.79
C VAL A 47 -24.51 4.02 28.59
N ASN A 48 -24.21 4.20 29.88
CA ASN A 48 -23.81 3.09 30.76
C ASN A 48 -24.95 2.07 30.95
N ASP A 49 -26.19 2.53 31.13
CA ASP A 49 -27.37 1.67 31.24
C ASP A 49 -27.64 0.92 29.92
N ALA A 50 -27.51 1.59 28.77
CA ALA A 50 -27.64 0.96 27.46
C ALA A 50 -26.55 -0.09 27.21
N PHE A 51 -25.32 0.18 27.63
CA PHE A 51 -24.21 -0.75 27.51
C PHE A 51 -24.41 -1.99 28.41
N GLN A 52 -24.86 -1.80 29.66
CA GLN A 52 -25.19 -2.92 30.55
C GLN A 52 -26.36 -3.75 30.02
N ALA A 53 -27.41 -3.12 29.48
CA ALA A 53 -28.53 -3.82 28.87
C ALA A 53 -28.10 -4.63 27.63
N LEU A 54 -27.20 -4.10 26.81
CA LEU A 54 -26.66 -4.78 25.65
C LEU A 54 -25.74 -5.95 26.06
N SER A 55 -24.85 -5.73 27.03
CA SER A 55 -23.95 -6.75 27.59
C SER A 55 -24.73 -7.91 28.20
N ALA A 56 -25.78 -7.64 28.99
CA ALA A 56 -26.66 -8.67 29.55
C ALA A 56 -27.40 -9.48 28.46
N ARG A 57 -27.67 -8.87 27.30
CA ARG A 57 -28.29 -9.55 26.15
C ARG A 57 -27.29 -10.40 25.36
N LEU A 58 -26.00 -10.05 25.40
CA LEU A 58 -24.90 -10.76 24.75
C LEU A 58 -24.34 -11.91 25.61
N GLU A 59 -24.39 -11.78 26.94
CA GLU A 59 -23.98 -12.83 27.89
C GLU A 59 -25.05 -13.93 28.08
N SER A 60 -26.26 -13.73 27.56
CA SER A 60 -27.21 -14.84 27.41
C SER A 60 -26.64 -15.81 26.38
N PRO A 61 -26.33 -17.08 26.74
CA PRO A 61 -25.85 -18.03 25.75
C PRO A 61 -26.97 -18.27 24.75
N VAL A 62 -26.84 -17.73 23.54
CA VAL A 62 -27.52 -18.30 22.38
C VAL A 62 -26.82 -19.62 22.12
N ALA A 63 -27.21 -20.65 22.87
CA ALA A 63 -26.87 -22.01 22.56
C ALA A 63 -27.55 -22.34 21.23
N PHE A 64 -26.81 -22.29 20.14
CA PHE A 64 -27.30 -22.83 18.88
C PHE A 64 -27.56 -24.32 19.09
N ASP A 65 -28.84 -24.71 18.99
CA ASP A 65 -29.27 -26.09 19.20
C ASP A 65 -28.61 -27.00 18.14
N GLN A 66 -28.41 -28.27 18.46
CA GLN A 66 -27.84 -29.27 17.56
C GLN A 66 -28.65 -29.37 16.25
N ALA A 67 -29.96 -29.12 16.33
CA ALA A 67 -30.87 -29.01 15.18
C ALA A 67 -30.50 -27.87 14.20
N PHE A 68 -29.92 -26.76 14.67
CA PHE A 68 -29.46 -25.67 13.81
C PHE A 68 -28.23 -26.08 13.00
N PHE A 69 -27.25 -26.73 13.64
CA PHE A 69 -26.06 -27.24 12.94
C PHE A 69 -26.41 -28.35 11.94
N GLU A 70 -27.36 -29.23 12.28
CA GLU A 70 -27.90 -30.22 11.34
C GLU A 70 -28.62 -29.55 10.16
N SER A 71 -29.41 -28.50 10.41
CA SER A 71 -30.08 -27.72 9.36
C SER A 71 -29.09 -27.00 8.43
N VAL A 72 -28.00 -26.42 8.96
CA VAL A 72 -26.96 -25.75 8.16
C VAL A 72 -26.17 -26.78 7.35
N THR A 73 -25.89 -27.95 7.91
CA THR A 73 -25.19 -29.04 7.21
C THR A 73 -26.03 -29.59 6.06
N GLU A 74 -27.33 -29.82 6.28
CA GLU A 74 -28.25 -30.22 5.21
C GLU A 74 -28.41 -29.11 4.17
N HIS A 75 -28.45 -27.83 4.56
CA HIS A 75 -28.55 -26.73 3.61
C HIS A 75 -27.30 -26.61 2.73
N LEU A 76 -26.09 -26.80 3.28
CA LEU A 76 -24.85 -26.86 2.51
C LEU A 76 -24.78 -28.08 1.59
N ARG A 77 -25.35 -29.22 2.02
CA ARG A 77 -25.45 -30.44 1.19
C ARG A 77 -26.41 -30.22 0.02
N LEU A 78 -27.57 -29.64 0.27
CA LEU A 78 -28.56 -29.30 -0.74
C LEU A 78 -28.03 -28.27 -1.73
N ALA A 79 -27.34 -27.22 -1.28
CA ALA A 79 -26.72 -26.24 -2.17
C ALA A 79 -25.65 -26.85 -3.10
N ARG A 80 -24.88 -27.83 -2.58
CA ARG A 80 -23.90 -28.58 -3.39
C ARG A 80 -24.58 -29.50 -4.40
N ASP A 81 -25.63 -30.21 -3.97
CA ASP A 81 -26.40 -31.12 -4.83
C ASP A 81 -27.18 -30.35 -5.90
N GLU A 82 -27.71 -29.15 -5.58
CA GLU A 82 -28.32 -28.22 -6.53
C GLU A 82 -27.29 -27.69 -7.53
N GLY A 83 -26.09 -27.32 -7.09
CA GLY A 83 -24.99 -26.93 -8.00
C GLY A 83 -24.58 -28.05 -8.95
N ALA A 84 -24.54 -29.29 -8.46
CA ALA A 84 -24.30 -30.48 -9.28
C ALA A 84 -25.45 -30.75 -10.27
N LEU A 85 -26.70 -30.55 -9.84
CA LEU A 85 -27.89 -30.72 -10.68
C LEU A 85 -27.94 -29.66 -11.78
N VAL A 86 -27.68 -28.38 -11.46
CA VAL A 86 -27.60 -27.27 -12.42
C VAL A 86 -26.49 -27.53 -13.44
N THR A 87 -25.34 -28.03 -13.00
CA THR A 87 -24.24 -28.43 -13.88
C THR A 87 -24.66 -29.59 -14.80
N ALA A 88 -25.35 -30.60 -14.27
CA ALA A 88 -25.84 -31.74 -15.03
C ALA A 88 -26.91 -31.36 -16.05
N THR A 89 -27.85 -30.48 -15.69
CA THR A 89 -28.89 -29.98 -16.61
C THR A 89 -28.27 -29.11 -17.71
N ALA A 90 -27.29 -28.26 -17.38
CA ALA A 90 -26.58 -27.46 -18.36
C ALA A 90 -25.75 -28.32 -19.31
N MET A 91 -25.18 -29.44 -18.84
CA MET A 91 -24.48 -30.41 -19.67
C MET A 91 -25.43 -31.16 -20.61
N ASP A 92 -26.58 -31.63 -20.10
CA ASP A 92 -27.59 -32.36 -20.90
C ASP A 92 -28.25 -31.45 -21.95
N GLU A 93 -28.37 -30.15 -21.66
CA GLU A 93 -28.83 -29.12 -22.60
C GLU A 93 -27.76 -28.75 -23.64
N ALA A 94 -26.49 -28.66 -23.24
CA ALA A 94 -25.36 -28.41 -24.15
C ALA A 94 -25.11 -29.58 -25.12
N GLU A 95 -25.28 -30.83 -24.67
CA GLU A 95 -25.14 -32.03 -25.50
C GLU A 95 -26.21 -32.10 -26.59
N LYS A 96 -27.44 -31.62 -26.30
CA LYS A 96 -28.53 -31.50 -27.29
C LYS A 96 -28.26 -30.44 -28.37
N LEU A 97 -27.33 -29.51 -28.14
CA LEU A 97 -26.99 -28.41 -29.04
C LEU A 97 -25.70 -28.65 -29.86
N GLN A 98 -24.97 -29.74 -29.63
CA GLN A 98 -23.75 -30.02 -30.38
C GLN A 98 -24.04 -30.59 -31.78
N THR A 99 -23.89 -29.74 -32.80
CA THR A 99 -23.56 -30.19 -34.16
C THR A 99 -22.08 -30.63 -34.20
N PRO A 100 -21.76 -31.81 -34.75
CA PRO A 100 -20.38 -32.31 -34.75
C PRO A 100 -19.53 -31.50 -35.74
N VAL A 101 -18.82 -30.50 -35.23
CA VAL A 101 -17.75 -29.83 -35.97
C VAL A 101 -16.48 -30.65 -35.78
N THR A 102 -16.00 -31.26 -36.85
CA THR A 102 -14.68 -31.91 -36.87
C THR A 102 -13.61 -30.81 -36.90
N VAL A 103 -13.04 -30.49 -35.74
CA VAL A 103 -11.91 -29.54 -35.66
C VAL A 103 -10.61 -30.34 -35.63
N GLN A 104 -9.82 -30.22 -36.69
CA GLN A 104 -8.44 -30.68 -36.73
C GLN A 104 -7.62 -29.85 -35.73
N ALA A 105 -6.90 -30.51 -34.82
CA ALA A 105 -6.13 -29.86 -33.76
C ALA A 105 -4.88 -29.12 -34.28
N PRO A 106 -4.68 -27.83 -33.95
CA PRO A 106 -3.35 -27.21 -33.93
C PRO A 106 -2.80 -27.29 -32.49
N ASP A 107 -1.81 -28.14 -32.31
CA ASP A 107 -1.52 -28.87 -31.06
C ASP A 107 -0.42 -28.24 -30.17
N LYS A 108 -0.37 -26.90 -30.02
CA LYS A 108 0.60 -26.26 -29.08
C LYS A 108 0.09 -25.05 -28.30
N GLY A 109 -0.82 -24.24 -28.87
CA GLY A 109 -1.33 -23.03 -28.18
C GLY A 109 -2.36 -23.35 -27.09
N TYR A 110 -3.28 -24.27 -27.38
CA TYR A 110 -4.37 -24.62 -26.45
C TYR A 110 -3.88 -25.36 -25.19
N SER A 111 -2.84 -26.17 -25.29
CA SER A 111 -2.26 -26.87 -24.14
C SER A 111 -1.57 -25.90 -23.19
N LYS A 112 -0.82 -24.92 -23.71
CA LYS A 112 -0.25 -23.82 -22.91
C LYS A 112 -1.34 -23.01 -22.19
N LEU A 113 -2.39 -22.61 -22.93
CA LEU A 113 -3.50 -21.83 -22.37
C LEU A 113 -4.21 -22.62 -21.27
N ARG A 114 -4.53 -23.89 -21.52
CA ARG A 114 -5.14 -24.79 -20.53
C ARG A 114 -4.28 -24.95 -19.28
N ASN A 115 -2.98 -25.14 -19.44
CA ASN A 115 -2.05 -25.29 -18.31
C ASN A 115 -1.99 -24.00 -17.49
N ALA A 116 -1.85 -22.84 -18.14
CA ALA A 116 -1.86 -21.54 -17.47
C ALA A 116 -3.17 -21.29 -16.70
N ILE A 117 -4.32 -21.62 -17.28
CA ILE A 117 -5.63 -21.54 -16.61
C ILE A 117 -5.66 -22.41 -15.35
N ASN A 118 -5.19 -23.65 -15.43
CA ASN A 118 -5.16 -24.55 -14.27
C ASN A 118 -4.22 -24.03 -13.18
N GLU A 119 -3.05 -23.51 -13.56
CA GLU A 119 -2.11 -22.93 -12.61
C GLU A 119 -2.70 -21.72 -11.89
N ILE A 120 -3.29 -20.77 -12.62
CA ILE A 120 -3.94 -19.57 -12.06
C ILE A 120 -4.98 -19.95 -11.01
N LYS A 121 -5.87 -20.90 -11.33
CA LYS A 121 -6.96 -21.33 -10.46
C LYS A 121 -6.49 -21.98 -9.15
N THR A 122 -5.27 -22.50 -9.11
CA THR A 122 -4.72 -23.17 -7.92
C THR A 122 -3.93 -22.23 -7.01
N ARG A 123 -3.70 -20.96 -7.41
CA ARG A 123 -2.89 -20.03 -6.61
C ARG A 123 -3.67 -19.54 -5.38
N PRO A 124 -3.10 -19.61 -4.17
CA PRO A 124 -3.82 -19.35 -2.92
C PRO A 124 -3.92 -17.87 -2.53
N THR A 125 -3.21 -16.97 -3.23
CA THR A 125 -3.19 -15.54 -2.92
C THR A 125 -3.35 -14.71 -4.17
N GLN A 126 -3.95 -13.52 -4.04
CA GLN A 126 -4.08 -12.57 -5.15
C GLN A 126 -2.73 -12.27 -5.80
N ALA A 127 -1.68 -12.02 -5.01
CA ALA A 127 -0.36 -11.73 -5.56
C ALA A 127 0.27 -12.93 -6.29
N ALA A 128 -0.07 -14.17 -5.93
CA ALA A 128 0.37 -15.36 -6.66
C ALA A 128 -0.42 -15.55 -7.96
N ILE A 129 -1.73 -15.27 -7.97
CA ILE A 129 -2.56 -15.26 -9.18
C ILE A 129 -2.00 -14.29 -10.21
N LEU A 130 -1.77 -13.02 -9.81
CA LEU A 130 -1.31 -11.98 -10.71
C LEU A 130 0.09 -12.26 -11.27
N ARG A 131 1.00 -12.84 -10.47
CA ARG A 131 2.34 -13.22 -10.96
C ARG A 131 2.22 -14.34 -11.99
N CYS A 132 1.43 -15.36 -11.69
CA CYS A 132 1.17 -16.48 -12.59
C CYS A 132 0.56 -16.01 -13.92
N LEU A 133 -0.37 -15.03 -13.89
CA LEU A 133 -0.94 -14.41 -15.08
C LEU A 133 0.13 -13.73 -15.94
N VAL A 134 0.96 -12.88 -15.33
CA VAL A 134 1.99 -12.12 -16.05
C VAL A 134 3.06 -13.04 -16.63
N ASP A 135 3.48 -14.06 -15.89
CA ASP A 135 4.45 -15.04 -16.36
C ASP A 135 3.88 -15.88 -17.52
N ALA A 136 2.60 -16.27 -17.44
CA ALA A 136 1.92 -16.99 -18.53
C ALA A 136 1.67 -16.12 -19.77
N ALA A 137 1.52 -14.81 -19.62
CA ALA A 137 1.31 -13.89 -20.75
C ALA A 137 2.48 -13.89 -21.75
N ALA A 138 3.69 -14.19 -21.29
CA ALA A 138 4.88 -14.28 -22.14
C ALA A 138 4.82 -15.42 -23.18
N ASP A 139 3.93 -16.40 -23.02
CA ASP A 139 3.71 -17.45 -24.02
C ASP A 139 2.82 -16.99 -25.19
N PHE A 140 2.13 -15.85 -25.04
CA PHE A 140 1.10 -15.37 -25.97
C PHE A 140 1.39 -13.98 -26.55
N ALA A 141 2.40 -13.27 -26.04
CA ALA A 141 2.90 -12.04 -26.63
C ALA A 141 4.42 -11.90 -26.44
N PRO A 142 5.15 -11.30 -27.40
CA PRO A 142 6.59 -11.06 -27.31
C PRO A 142 7.01 -10.27 -26.07
N ARG A 143 6.20 -9.26 -25.70
CA ARG A 143 6.40 -8.46 -24.50
C ARG A 143 5.13 -7.77 -24.04
N GLY A 144 5.17 -7.27 -22.82
CA GLY A 144 4.12 -6.43 -22.28
C GLY A 144 4.37 -6.01 -20.84
N ALA A 145 3.37 -5.34 -20.27
CA ALA A 145 3.44 -4.79 -18.92
C ALA A 145 2.08 -4.91 -18.22
N PHE A 146 2.10 -5.10 -16.92
CA PHE A 146 0.91 -5.19 -16.10
C PHE A 146 0.85 -4.01 -15.15
N PHE A 147 -0.30 -3.34 -15.11
CA PHE A 147 -0.56 -2.17 -14.29
C PHE A 147 -1.70 -2.46 -13.34
N ILE A 148 -1.61 -1.94 -12.13
CA ILE A 148 -2.66 -2.02 -11.11
C ILE A 148 -3.26 -0.64 -10.87
N VAL A 149 -4.56 -0.59 -10.58
CA VAL A 149 -5.22 0.66 -10.19
C VAL A 149 -5.06 0.85 -8.68
N LYS A 150 -4.47 1.99 -8.28
CA LYS A 150 -4.31 2.40 -6.88
C LYS A 150 -4.68 3.88 -6.76
N ASN A 151 -5.67 4.19 -5.93
CA ASN A 151 -6.16 5.55 -5.69
C ASN A 151 -6.53 6.31 -6.99
N ASP A 152 -7.18 5.64 -7.94
CA ASP A 152 -7.51 6.15 -9.28
C ASP A 152 -6.31 6.49 -10.19
N TYR A 153 -5.12 5.97 -9.86
CA TYR A 153 -3.94 5.97 -10.73
C TYR A 153 -3.65 4.56 -11.23
N LEU A 154 -3.24 4.46 -12.49
CA LEU A 154 -2.56 3.28 -13.03
C LEU A 154 -1.12 3.30 -12.57
N VAL A 155 -0.69 2.25 -11.89
CA VAL A 155 0.68 2.09 -11.38
C VAL A 155 1.30 0.84 -12.00
N GLY A 156 2.49 0.98 -12.58
CA GLY A 156 3.21 -0.16 -13.16
C GLY A 156 3.59 -1.19 -12.11
N TRP A 157 3.36 -2.47 -12.42
CA TRP A 157 3.59 -3.56 -11.47
C TRP A 157 4.70 -4.50 -11.91
N LYS A 158 4.61 -5.02 -13.14
CA LYS A 158 5.56 -6.01 -13.67
C LYS A 158 5.54 -6.02 -15.18
N VAL A 159 6.70 -6.23 -15.80
CA VAL A 159 6.84 -6.50 -17.24
C VAL A 159 7.01 -7.99 -17.50
N PHE A 160 6.70 -8.42 -18.71
CA PHE A 160 6.95 -9.77 -19.21
C PHE A 160 7.49 -9.76 -20.63
N GLY A 161 8.00 -10.90 -21.08
CA GLY A 161 8.73 -11.03 -22.33
C GLY A 161 10.23 -10.80 -22.15
N ASN A 162 10.98 -10.86 -23.25
CA ASN A 162 12.43 -10.66 -23.23
C ASN A 162 12.76 -9.15 -23.16
N VAL A 163 12.41 -8.52 -22.04
CA VAL A 163 12.52 -7.09 -21.78
C VAL A 163 13.42 -6.87 -20.57
N GLU A 164 14.48 -6.08 -20.74
CA GLU A 164 15.35 -5.66 -19.65
C GLU A 164 14.96 -4.26 -19.16
N VAL A 165 13.99 -4.20 -18.25
CA VAL A 165 13.58 -2.96 -17.58
C VAL A 165 13.65 -3.17 -16.06
N ASP A 166 14.26 -2.22 -15.35
CA ASP A 166 14.37 -2.26 -13.89
C ASP A 166 12.97 -2.20 -13.23
N GLU A 167 12.69 -3.06 -12.25
CA GLU A 167 11.41 -3.07 -11.55
C GLU A 167 11.07 -1.73 -10.89
N ASN A 168 12.07 -0.96 -10.45
CA ASN A 168 11.86 0.36 -9.87
C ASN A 168 11.35 1.35 -10.93
N VAL A 169 11.85 1.26 -12.16
CA VAL A 169 11.36 2.08 -13.27
C VAL A 169 9.91 1.71 -13.57
N VAL A 170 9.59 0.42 -13.66
CA VAL A 170 8.19 -0.04 -13.86
C VAL A 170 7.27 0.52 -12.77
N ARG A 171 7.67 0.43 -11.50
CA ARG A 171 6.86 0.92 -10.35
C ARG A 171 6.78 2.44 -10.24
N SER A 172 7.71 3.17 -10.87
CA SER A 172 7.68 4.63 -10.94
C SER A 172 6.68 5.15 -11.96
N ILE A 173 6.21 4.31 -12.89
CA ILE A 173 5.16 4.68 -13.85
C ILE A 173 3.85 4.81 -13.09
N HIS A 174 3.35 6.04 -12.98
CA HIS A 174 2.04 6.32 -12.43
C HIS A 174 1.34 7.44 -13.21
N PHE A 175 0.08 7.24 -13.58
CA PHE A 175 -0.73 8.28 -14.23
C PHE A 175 -2.23 8.07 -13.95
N PRO A 176 -3.06 9.12 -13.98
CA PRO A 176 -4.49 9.01 -13.69
C PRO A 176 -5.22 8.03 -14.62
N VAL A 177 -6.20 7.29 -14.10
CA VAL A 177 -7.11 6.46 -14.92
C VAL A 177 -7.89 7.33 -15.93
N GLU A 178 -8.06 8.61 -15.65
CA GLU A 178 -8.74 9.59 -16.52
C GLU A 178 -7.90 10.02 -17.73
N SER A 179 -6.59 9.71 -17.77
CA SER A 179 -5.75 9.99 -18.93
C SER A 179 -6.29 9.32 -20.19
N GLU A 180 -6.13 9.95 -21.34
CA GLU A 180 -6.57 9.37 -22.61
C GLU A 180 -5.53 8.36 -23.11
N THR A 181 -5.42 7.21 -22.46
CA THR A 181 -4.48 6.15 -22.88
C THR A 181 -5.24 4.88 -23.27
N VAL A 182 -4.62 4.00 -24.05
CA VAL A 182 -5.20 2.70 -24.38
C VAL A 182 -5.47 1.86 -23.12
N LEU A 183 -4.66 2.05 -22.07
CA LEU A 183 -4.81 1.39 -20.77
C LEU A 183 -6.02 1.91 -20.00
N SER A 184 -6.18 3.22 -19.95
CA SER A 184 -7.33 3.89 -19.34
C SER A 184 -8.65 3.53 -20.04
N ASN A 185 -8.66 3.51 -21.37
CA ASN A 185 -9.84 3.12 -22.15
C ASN A 185 -10.29 1.69 -21.82
N ALA A 186 -9.34 0.76 -21.67
CA ALA A 186 -9.63 -0.61 -21.25
C ALA A 186 -10.21 -0.66 -19.83
N ILE A 187 -9.61 0.06 -18.88
CA ILE A 187 -10.08 0.11 -17.48
C ILE A 187 -11.50 0.68 -17.37
N VAL A 188 -11.79 1.78 -18.06
CA VAL A 188 -13.09 2.47 -17.97
C VAL A 188 -14.18 1.69 -18.70
N SER A 189 -13.89 1.13 -19.88
CA SER A 189 -14.86 0.35 -20.66
C SER A 189 -15.10 -1.06 -20.12
N LEU A 190 -14.17 -1.58 -19.30
CA LEU A 190 -14.12 -3.00 -18.89
C LEU A 190 -14.04 -3.98 -20.08
N ALA A 191 -13.57 -3.50 -21.24
CA ALA A 191 -13.39 -4.28 -22.45
C ALA A 191 -11.97 -4.13 -22.99
N ALA A 192 -11.48 -5.14 -23.71
CA ALA A 192 -10.20 -5.05 -24.39
C ALA A 192 -10.18 -3.86 -25.35
N SER A 193 -9.12 -3.05 -25.28
CA SER A 193 -8.89 -1.90 -26.13
C SER A 193 -7.64 -2.11 -26.98
N THR A 194 -7.68 -1.63 -28.21
CA THR A 194 -6.54 -1.67 -29.14
C THR A 194 -6.12 -0.26 -29.53
N GLY A 195 -4.87 -0.09 -29.92
CA GLY A 195 -4.35 1.20 -30.35
C GLY A 195 -2.96 1.10 -30.98
N SER A 196 -2.40 2.24 -31.33
CA SER A 196 -1.02 2.40 -31.80
C SER A 196 -0.32 3.53 -31.03
N ALA A 197 1.00 3.53 -31.01
CA ALA A 197 1.76 4.62 -30.37
C ALA A 197 1.48 5.98 -31.02
N GLU A 198 1.30 6.03 -32.35
CA GLU A 198 0.97 7.25 -33.09
C GLU A 198 -0.48 7.71 -32.91
N GLY A 199 -1.37 6.82 -32.47
CA GLY A 199 -2.80 7.13 -32.34
C GLY A 199 -3.12 8.00 -31.13
N ASN A 200 -2.23 8.05 -30.13
CA ASN A 200 -2.39 8.90 -28.96
C ASN A 200 -1.07 9.15 -28.22
N ASP A 201 -0.65 10.42 -28.17
CA ASP A 201 0.59 10.86 -27.55
C ASP A 201 0.66 10.56 -26.05
N GLN A 202 -0.49 10.48 -25.35
CA GLN A 202 -0.52 10.16 -23.92
C GLN A 202 -0.07 8.73 -23.63
N ASN A 203 -0.03 7.82 -24.62
CA ASN A 203 0.56 6.49 -24.46
C ASN A 203 2.07 6.57 -24.14
N ALA A 204 2.73 7.70 -24.46
CA ALA A 204 4.13 7.93 -24.10
C ALA A 204 4.38 7.84 -22.57
N GLN A 205 3.37 8.11 -21.74
CA GLN A 205 3.45 8.06 -20.27
C GLN A 205 3.92 6.70 -19.74
N PHE A 206 3.60 5.60 -20.44
CA PHE A 206 4.07 4.27 -20.07
C PHE A 206 5.06 3.69 -21.10
N LEU A 207 4.96 4.05 -22.39
CA LEU A 207 5.88 3.54 -23.42
C LEU A 207 7.31 4.07 -23.26
N GLN A 208 7.50 5.34 -22.91
CA GLN A 208 8.83 5.94 -22.78
C GLN A 208 9.61 5.35 -21.58
N PRO A 209 9.05 5.28 -20.36
CA PRO A 209 9.78 4.70 -19.22
C PRO A 209 10.09 3.22 -19.41
N LEU A 210 9.22 2.47 -20.12
CA LEU A 210 9.44 1.07 -20.45
C LEU A 210 10.41 0.87 -21.63
N ALA A 211 10.81 1.92 -22.32
CA ALA A 211 11.57 1.86 -23.57
C ALA A 211 10.94 0.94 -24.62
N PHE A 212 9.60 0.94 -24.73
CA PHE A 212 8.88 0.11 -25.71
C PHE A 212 8.85 0.72 -27.12
N GLY A 213 9.30 1.96 -27.28
CA GLY A 213 9.31 2.63 -28.57
C GLY A 213 7.90 2.94 -29.07
N ALA A 214 7.67 2.79 -30.37
CA ALA A 214 6.42 3.12 -31.03
C ALA A 214 5.76 1.88 -31.68
N PRO A 215 5.12 1.00 -30.88
CA PRO A 215 4.43 -0.17 -31.42
C PRO A 215 3.21 0.21 -32.28
N GLU A 216 3.07 -0.48 -33.42
CA GLU A 216 1.93 -0.32 -34.33
C GLU A 216 0.64 -0.92 -33.77
N ASN A 217 0.75 -2.08 -33.11
CA ASN A 217 -0.37 -2.82 -32.56
C ASN A 217 -0.19 -2.98 -31.05
N MET A 218 -1.02 -2.28 -30.29
CA MET A 218 -1.09 -2.35 -28.84
C MET A 218 -2.40 -2.97 -28.41
N PHE A 219 -2.34 -3.82 -27.39
CA PHE A 219 -3.49 -4.47 -26.78
C PHE A 219 -3.51 -4.15 -25.29
N ALA A 220 -4.64 -3.67 -24.79
CA ALA A 220 -4.88 -3.39 -23.39
C ALA A 220 -6.09 -4.19 -22.92
N ILE A 221 -5.90 -5.06 -21.94
CA ILE A 221 -6.92 -6.01 -21.50
C ILE A 221 -7.21 -5.77 -20.01
N PRO A 222 -8.41 -5.33 -19.64
CA PRO A 222 -8.71 -4.98 -18.27
C PRO A 222 -8.97 -6.24 -17.43
N LEU A 223 -8.39 -6.26 -16.24
CA LEU A 223 -8.77 -7.19 -15.19
C LEU A 223 -9.86 -6.51 -14.35
N ALA A 224 -11.09 -6.96 -14.54
CA ALA A 224 -12.23 -6.51 -13.76
C ALA A 224 -12.39 -7.33 -12.48
N ALA A 225 -12.72 -6.66 -11.38
CA ALA A 225 -13.15 -7.29 -10.14
C ALA A 225 -14.34 -6.50 -9.56
N ARG A 226 -15.43 -7.18 -9.21
CA ARG A 226 -16.68 -6.60 -8.67
C ARG A 226 -17.24 -5.46 -9.55
N GLY A 227 -17.15 -5.63 -10.86
CA GLY A 227 -17.62 -4.64 -11.84
C GLY A 227 -16.76 -3.38 -11.95
N ARG A 228 -15.51 -3.41 -11.47
CA ARG A 228 -14.54 -2.31 -11.60
C ARG A 228 -13.23 -2.80 -12.22
N GLY A 229 -12.61 -1.99 -13.08
CA GLY A 229 -11.29 -2.29 -13.64
C GLY A 229 -10.22 -2.06 -12.58
N VAL A 230 -9.63 -3.13 -12.05
CA VAL A 230 -8.66 -3.05 -10.93
C VAL A 230 -7.20 -3.18 -11.40
N ALA A 231 -7.00 -3.67 -12.62
CA ALA A 231 -5.69 -3.78 -13.26
C ALA A 231 -5.87 -3.89 -14.78
N VAL A 232 -4.79 -3.71 -15.54
CA VAL A 232 -4.79 -3.86 -17.00
C VAL A 232 -3.48 -4.49 -17.47
N LEU A 233 -3.61 -5.47 -18.35
CA LEU A 233 -2.49 -6.10 -19.05
C LEU A 233 -2.29 -5.42 -20.40
N TYR A 234 -1.13 -4.83 -20.58
CA TYR A 234 -0.63 -4.32 -21.84
C TYR A 234 0.21 -5.38 -22.56
N ALA A 235 0.04 -5.50 -23.89
CA ALA A 235 0.87 -6.34 -24.74
C ALA A 235 1.07 -5.72 -26.14
N ASP A 236 2.25 -5.94 -26.74
CA ASP A 236 2.56 -5.55 -28.12
C ASP A 236 3.48 -6.59 -28.81
N GLY A 237 3.74 -6.37 -30.10
CA GLY A 237 4.58 -7.23 -30.93
C GLY A 237 6.10 -7.07 -30.70
N GLY A 238 6.57 -6.20 -29.82
CA GLY A 238 7.99 -5.91 -29.70
C GLY A 238 8.54 -5.09 -30.87
N PHE A 239 9.86 -4.89 -30.87
CA PHE A 239 10.57 -4.23 -31.98
C PHE A 239 10.55 -5.04 -33.28
N GLU A 240 10.34 -6.36 -33.20
CA GLU A 240 10.27 -7.26 -34.35
C GLU A 240 8.83 -7.44 -34.88
N ASN A 241 7.85 -6.77 -34.28
CA ASN A 241 6.42 -6.87 -34.63
C ASN A 241 5.92 -8.34 -34.67
N GLY A 242 6.30 -9.12 -33.65
CA GLY A 242 5.88 -10.49 -33.45
C GLY A 242 4.38 -10.63 -33.17
N ALA A 243 3.87 -11.84 -33.36
CA ALA A 243 2.44 -12.13 -33.21
C ALA A 243 1.98 -12.05 -31.74
N VAL A 244 0.88 -11.33 -31.50
CA VAL A 244 0.18 -11.27 -30.21
C VAL A 244 -1.12 -12.06 -30.32
N ASN A 245 -1.32 -13.02 -29.42
CA ASN A 245 -2.58 -13.75 -29.31
C ASN A 245 -3.48 -13.09 -28.26
N ALA A 246 -4.21 -12.06 -28.68
CA ALA A 246 -5.09 -11.27 -27.82
C ALA A 246 -6.19 -12.12 -27.15
N ASP A 247 -6.80 -13.05 -27.89
CA ASP A 247 -7.88 -13.90 -27.36
C ASP A 247 -7.40 -14.78 -26.17
N ALA A 248 -6.19 -15.32 -26.27
CA ALA A 248 -5.61 -16.12 -25.20
C ALA A 248 -5.27 -15.25 -23.98
N LEU A 249 -4.71 -14.05 -24.19
CA LEU A 249 -4.43 -13.11 -23.12
C LEU A 249 -5.72 -12.64 -22.42
N GLU A 250 -6.77 -12.34 -23.18
CA GLU A 250 -8.06 -11.94 -22.64
C GLU A 250 -8.67 -13.05 -21.80
N THR A 251 -8.64 -14.29 -22.30
CA THR A 251 -9.08 -15.47 -21.55
C THR A 251 -8.33 -15.60 -20.22
N LEU A 252 -7.00 -15.45 -20.22
CA LEU A 252 -6.20 -15.54 -18.99
C LEU A 252 -6.52 -14.41 -18.00
N VAL A 253 -6.66 -13.17 -18.48
CA VAL A 253 -6.99 -12.02 -17.63
C VAL A 253 -8.39 -12.18 -17.02
N SER A 254 -9.38 -12.67 -17.79
CA SER A 254 -10.72 -12.95 -17.27
C SER A 254 -10.70 -14.03 -16.19
N VAL A 255 -10.00 -15.15 -16.41
CA VAL A 255 -9.88 -16.22 -15.40
C VAL A 255 -9.16 -15.73 -14.14
N ALA A 256 -8.11 -14.91 -14.30
CA ALA A 256 -7.42 -14.30 -13.17
C ALA A 256 -8.32 -13.35 -12.38
N GLY A 257 -9.11 -12.50 -13.07
CA GLY A 257 -10.10 -11.62 -12.47
C GLY A 257 -11.12 -12.39 -11.62
N LEU A 258 -11.74 -13.42 -12.19
CA LEU A 258 -12.67 -14.30 -11.47
C LEU A 258 -12.01 -15.00 -10.27
N SER A 259 -10.76 -15.45 -10.42
CA SER A 259 -10.04 -16.10 -9.33
C SER A 259 -9.73 -15.13 -8.18
N VAL A 260 -9.42 -13.87 -8.49
CA VAL A 260 -9.23 -12.81 -7.49
C VAL A 260 -10.56 -12.47 -6.80
N GLU A 261 -11.67 -12.39 -7.54
CA GLU A 261 -13.00 -12.17 -6.97
C GLU A 261 -13.41 -13.29 -6.00
N LEU A 262 -13.17 -14.55 -6.38
CA LEU A 262 -13.45 -15.71 -5.54
C LEU A 262 -12.63 -15.70 -4.24
N LEU A 263 -11.34 -15.35 -4.30
CA LEU A 263 -10.54 -15.17 -3.08
C LEU A 263 -11.05 -14.04 -2.20
N ALA A 264 -11.53 -12.94 -2.80
CA ALA A 264 -12.08 -11.81 -2.06
C ALA A 264 -13.50 -12.07 -1.51
N GLY A 265 -14.22 -13.06 -2.04
CA GLY A 265 -15.56 -13.47 -1.61
C GLY A 265 -15.58 -14.67 -0.65
N GLY A 266 -14.49 -15.43 -0.56
CA GLY A 266 -14.35 -16.60 0.33
C GLY A 266 -14.17 -16.26 1.82
N THR A 267 -14.07 -14.98 2.17
CA THR A 267 -14.09 -14.53 3.56
C THR A 267 -15.54 -14.51 4.06
N ALA A 268 -16.01 -15.65 4.60
CA ALA A 268 -17.10 -15.65 5.58
C ALA A 268 -16.72 -14.72 6.77
N PRO A 269 -17.70 -14.13 7.49
CA PRO A 269 -17.50 -12.90 8.24
C PRO A 269 -16.36 -13.06 9.24
N ALA A 270 -15.43 -12.12 9.20
CA ALA A 270 -14.51 -11.94 10.31
C ALA A 270 -15.38 -11.81 11.57
N SER A 271 -15.11 -12.69 12.53
CA SER A 271 -15.52 -12.48 13.91
C SER A 271 -15.09 -11.06 14.30
N ASP A 272 -16.07 -10.22 14.63
CA ASP A 272 -15.82 -9.04 15.45
C ASP A 272 -15.29 -9.53 16.80
N ALA A 273 -13.97 -9.65 16.88
CA ALA A 273 -13.26 -9.53 18.14
C ALA A 273 -13.03 -8.01 18.33
N PRO A 274 -13.63 -7.39 19.36
CA PRO A 274 -13.43 -5.97 19.60
C PRO A 274 -11.95 -5.71 19.87
N ALA A 275 -11.47 -4.57 19.39
CA ALA A 275 -10.28 -3.92 19.91
C ALA A 275 -10.44 -3.75 21.44
N ALA A 276 -9.92 -4.70 22.19
CA ALA A 276 -9.72 -4.58 23.62
C ALA A 276 -8.55 -3.62 23.83
N GLN A 277 -8.93 -2.36 24.03
CA GLN A 277 -8.15 -1.39 24.77
C GLN A 277 -7.81 -2.03 26.13
N HIS A 278 -6.55 -2.43 26.32
CA HIS A 278 -6.02 -2.63 27.65
C HIS A 278 -5.63 -1.27 28.22
N GLU A 279 -6.62 -0.52 28.69
CA GLU A 279 -6.41 0.43 29.79
C GLU A 279 -6.35 -0.40 31.07
N THR A 280 -5.14 -0.66 31.58
CA THR A 280 -4.98 -1.03 32.98
C THR A 280 -4.99 0.23 33.82
N GLU A 281 -6.13 0.46 34.45
CA GLU A 281 -6.34 1.34 35.59
C GLU A 281 -5.36 0.98 36.73
N TYR A 282 -4.49 1.91 37.11
CA TYR A 282 -3.70 1.85 38.34
C TYR A 282 -4.28 2.86 39.35
N LYS A 283 -4.74 2.35 40.50
CA LYS A 283 -5.09 3.14 41.68
C LYS A 283 -4.14 2.74 42.80
N GLY A 284 -3.36 3.69 43.33
CA GLY A 284 -2.50 3.44 44.50
C GLY A 284 -1.34 4.43 44.71
N GLU A 285 -1.70 5.64 45.16
CA GLU A 285 -1.04 6.49 46.17
C GLU A 285 0.47 6.87 46.17
N VAL A 286 0.63 8.20 46.36
CA VAL A 286 1.64 9.04 47.05
C VAL A 286 3.01 9.36 46.43
N GLY A 287 3.19 10.67 46.16
CA GLY A 287 4.49 11.34 46.09
C GLY A 287 4.38 12.79 45.60
N LEU A 288 4.32 13.74 46.54
CA LEU A 288 4.32 15.20 46.29
C LEU A 288 5.58 15.67 45.55
N ALA A 289 5.46 16.64 44.62
CA ALA A 289 6.13 17.95 44.66
C ALA A 289 5.93 18.77 43.36
N GLU A 290 5.43 20.00 43.53
CA GLU A 290 5.80 21.29 42.90
C GLU A 290 5.81 21.39 41.35
N GLU A 291 4.85 22.08 40.72
CA GLU A 291 4.76 23.54 40.50
C GLU A 291 5.86 24.11 39.56
N GLN A 292 5.51 24.43 38.30
CA GLN A 292 5.69 25.77 37.67
C GLN A 292 5.50 25.77 36.13
N LYS A 293 4.45 26.51 35.72
CA LYS A 293 4.39 27.53 34.63
C LYS A 293 4.91 27.25 33.21
N GLU A 294 3.95 27.29 32.26
CA GLU A 294 4.08 27.95 30.95
C GLU A 294 4.59 29.39 31.09
N PRO A 295 5.18 29.94 30.00
CA PRO A 295 4.37 30.93 29.31
C PRO A 295 4.37 30.78 27.78
N GLU A 296 3.18 31.07 27.26
CA GLU A 296 2.91 31.57 25.92
C GLU A 296 3.84 32.72 25.51
N SER A 297 4.14 32.82 24.21
CA SER A 297 4.37 34.10 23.56
C SER A 297 3.98 34.01 22.09
N GLU A 298 2.83 34.61 21.77
CA GLU A 298 2.48 35.09 20.44
C GLU A 298 3.55 36.05 19.91
N THR A 299 3.86 36.02 18.61
CA THR A 299 4.04 37.27 17.84
C THR A 299 3.77 37.00 16.35
N SER A 300 2.70 37.60 15.85
CA SER A 300 2.48 37.85 14.43
C SER A 300 3.47 38.87 13.88
N THR A 301 4.03 38.64 12.70
CA THR A 301 4.22 39.71 11.71
C THR A 301 4.16 39.16 10.29
N GLU A 302 3.33 39.82 9.51
CA GLU A 302 3.02 39.63 8.10
C GLU A 302 3.98 40.47 7.22
N TYR A 303 4.00 40.13 5.93
CA TYR A 303 4.53 40.84 4.75
C TYR A 303 5.97 40.60 4.29
N GLY A 304 6.09 40.23 3.01
CA GLY A 304 7.24 40.59 2.19
C GLY A 304 7.54 39.69 1.00
N VAL A 305 6.65 39.65 0.00
CA VAL A 305 7.01 39.18 -1.34
C VAL A 305 8.01 40.18 -1.96
N SER A 306 9.14 39.68 -2.45
CA SER A 306 9.92 40.38 -3.49
C SER A 306 10.77 39.40 -4.28
N GLU A 307 10.34 39.14 -5.52
CA GLU A 307 11.20 38.73 -6.62
C GLU A 307 12.23 39.84 -6.91
N SER A 308 13.48 39.48 -7.18
CA SER A 308 14.25 40.14 -8.24
C SER A 308 15.51 39.36 -8.61
N ASN A 309 15.67 39.24 -9.92
CA ASN A 309 16.81 38.76 -10.68
C ASN A 309 18.18 39.22 -10.15
N PHE A 310 19.16 38.33 -10.25
CA PHE A 310 20.54 38.73 -10.53
C PHE A 310 21.15 37.80 -11.58
N SER A 311 21.53 38.42 -12.69
CA SER A 311 22.47 37.88 -13.67
C SER A 311 23.69 38.80 -13.68
N ASP A 312 24.84 38.15 -13.76
CA ASP A 312 26.03 38.51 -14.54
C ASP A 312 27.28 39.03 -13.81
N SER A 313 28.36 38.26 -13.96
CA SER A 313 29.74 38.72 -14.15
C SER A 313 30.62 37.55 -14.56
N GLU A 314 30.95 37.54 -15.85
CA GLU A 314 32.01 36.78 -16.53
C GLU A 314 33.41 37.00 -15.93
N VAL A 315 34.33 36.02 -16.09
CA VAL A 315 35.68 36.24 -16.67
C VAL A 315 36.20 34.99 -17.42
N GLN A 316 36.21 35.10 -18.76
CA GLN A 316 37.19 34.70 -19.80
C GLN A 316 37.86 33.30 -19.88
N ALA A 317 37.42 32.55 -20.92
CA ALA A 317 38.10 32.21 -22.18
C ALA A 317 39.61 31.86 -22.23
N VAL A 318 39.92 30.64 -22.72
CA VAL A 318 41.05 30.36 -23.63
C VAL A 318 40.63 29.33 -24.70
N ALA A 319 41.12 29.56 -25.92
CA ALA A 319 40.68 29.05 -27.21
C ALA A 319 40.97 27.57 -27.55
N GLU A 320 40.16 27.07 -28.48
CA GLU A 320 40.21 25.82 -29.24
C GLU A 320 41.43 25.75 -30.18
N PRO A 321 41.89 24.53 -30.55
CA PRO A 321 41.72 24.15 -31.96
C PRO A 321 41.28 22.68 -32.18
N GLU A 322 40.49 22.50 -33.24
CA GLU A 322 40.09 21.24 -33.86
C GLU A 322 41.29 20.30 -34.17
N GLN A 323 41.16 19.02 -33.82
CA GLN A 323 41.94 17.93 -34.42
C GLN A 323 41.07 16.69 -34.68
N GLU A 324 41.21 16.17 -35.90
CA GLU A 324 40.52 15.04 -36.51
C GLU A 324 40.69 13.70 -35.76
N ALA A 325 39.67 12.86 -35.86
CA ALA A 325 39.64 11.48 -35.35
C ALA A 325 40.60 10.54 -36.10
N PRO A 326 41.16 9.54 -35.40
CA PRO A 326 41.52 8.27 -36.04
C PRO A 326 40.50 7.18 -35.67
N ALA A 327 40.03 6.49 -36.71
CA ALA A 327 39.28 5.25 -36.61
C ALA A 327 40.14 4.15 -35.96
N ASN A 328 39.63 3.53 -34.89
CA ASN A 328 40.18 2.29 -34.34
C ASN A 328 39.27 1.12 -34.72
N GLU A 329 39.87 0.12 -35.36
CA GLU A 329 39.27 -1.16 -35.72
C GLU A 329 38.88 -1.97 -34.45
N PRO A 330 37.81 -2.77 -34.47
CA PRO A 330 37.42 -3.59 -33.34
C PRO A 330 38.38 -4.77 -33.15
N GLY A 331 39.05 -4.81 -31.99
CA GLY A 331 39.82 -5.96 -31.52
C GLY A 331 38.94 -7.19 -31.22
N PRO A 332 39.54 -8.37 -31.04
CA PRO A 332 38.80 -9.63 -30.90
C PRO A 332 37.97 -9.63 -29.62
N VAL A 333 36.68 -9.94 -29.78
CA VAL A 333 35.69 -10.17 -28.71
C VAL A 333 36.24 -11.18 -27.68
N GLN A 334 36.53 -10.69 -26.47
CA GLN A 334 36.61 -11.54 -25.29
C GLN A 334 35.17 -12.01 -24.97
N GLN A 335 34.97 -13.33 -24.93
CA GLN A 335 33.74 -13.94 -24.44
C GLN A 335 33.46 -13.43 -23.02
N MET A 336 32.47 -12.54 -22.89
CA MET A 336 31.94 -12.16 -21.59
C MET A 336 31.22 -13.37 -21.01
N SER A 337 31.83 -13.93 -19.98
CA SER A 337 31.26 -14.92 -19.08
C SER A 337 29.91 -14.43 -18.56
N ARG A 338 28.93 -15.33 -18.56
CA ARG A 338 27.58 -15.18 -17.99
C ARG A 338 27.63 -14.44 -16.63
N PRO A 339 26.80 -13.42 -16.36
CA PRO A 339 26.81 -12.76 -15.05
C PRO A 339 26.45 -13.77 -13.96
N ALA A 340 27.32 -13.90 -12.96
CA ALA A 340 27.08 -14.70 -11.78
C ALA A 340 25.85 -14.14 -11.02
N PRO A 341 25.08 -14.99 -10.31
CA PRO A 341 23.98 -14.51 -9.47
C PRO A 341 24.52 -13.46 -8.50
N ARG A 342 23.92 -12.26 -8.47
CA ARG A 342 24.30 -11.17 -7.56
C ARG A 342 24.25 -11.69 -6.13
N THR A 343 25.40 -12.06 -5.60
CA THR A 343 25.60 -12.47 -4.23
C THR A 343 25.33 -11.27 -3.35
N ILE A 344 24.24 -11.31 -2.55
CA ILE A 344 24.04 -10.31 -1.49
C ILE A 344 25.26 -10.40 -0.60
N ASP A 345 26.01 -9.29 -0.53
CA ASP A 345 27.15 -9.19 0.35
C ASP A 345 26.66 -9.24 1.80
N LEU A 346 27.27 -10.06 2.64
CA LEU A 346 26.88 -10.15 4.05
C LEU A 346 27.89 -9.32 4.86
N PRO A 347 27.44 -8.53 5.85
CA PRO A 347 28.33 -7.74 6.70
C PRO A 347 29.30 -8.59 7.55
N ILE A 348 29.17 -9.92 7.52
CA ILE A 348 30.08 -10.86 8.18
C ILE A 348 30.51 -11.99 7.24
N PRO A 349 31.76 -12.48 7.36
CA PRO A 349 32.20 -13.68 6.66
C PRO A 349 31.53 -14.91 7.27
N VAL A 350 30.80 -15.66 6.46
CA VAL A 350 30.08 -16.88 6.87
C VAL A 350 30.44 -18.05 5.97
N SER A 351 30.36 -19.26 6.52
CA SER A 351 30.58 -20.49 5.75
C SER A 351 29.54 -20.63 4.63
N GLU A 352 29.87 -21.34 3.55
CA GLU A 352 28.94 -21.53 2.42
C GLU A 352 27.65 -22.25 2.84
N GLU A 353 27.72 -23.12 3.85
CA GLU A 353 26.58 -23.89 4.37
C GLU A 353 25.57 -23.02 5.15
N GLU A 354 26.05 -22.00 5.89
CA GLU A 354 25.21 -21.12 6.71
C GLU A 354 24.78 -19.85 5.96
N ARG A 355 25.46 -19.55 4.84
CA ARG A 355 25.27 -18.33 4.06
C ARG A 355 23.81 -18.10 3.65
N ASP A 356 23.10 -19.14 3.25
CA ASP A 356 21.69 -19.04 2.86
C ASP A 356 20.80 -18.61 4.03
N LEU A 357 21.10 -19.05 5.26
CA LEU A 357 20.36 -18.67 6.45
C LEU A 357 20.63 -17.21 6.82
N HIS A 358 21.88 -16.77 6.73
CA HIS A 358 22.27 -15.36 6.93
C HIS A 358 21.65 -14.43 5.87
N VAL A 359 21.61 -14.83 4.60
CA VAL A 359 20.92 -14.07 3.53
C VAL A 359 19.43 -13.96 3.80
N LYS A 360 18.78 -15.05 4.24
CA LYS A 360 17.35 -15.03 4.58
C LYS A 360 17.07 -14.15 5.80
N ALA A 361 17.90 -14.22 6.84
CA ALA A 361 17.78 -13.39 8.04
C ALA A 361 17.92 -11.91 7.70
N ARG A 362 18.94 -11.53 6.91
CA ARG A 362 19.12 -10.15 6.46
C ARG A 362 17.95 -9.64 5.62
N ARG A 363 17.46 -10.44 4.67
CA ARG A 363 16.27 -10.08 3.87
C ARG A 363 15.04 -9.85 4.75
N PHE A 364 14.88 -10.65 5.79
CA PHE A 364 13.74 -10.52 6.70
C PHE A 364 13.85 -9.30 7.60
N ALA A 365 15.04 -9.00 8.14
CA ALA A 365 15.29 -7.75 8.86
C ALA A 365 14.95 -6.53 7.99
N ARG A 366 15.48 -6.49 6.76
CA ARG A 366 15.25 -5.37 5.84
C ARG A 366 13.77 -5.18 5.49
N LEU A 367 13.04 -6.28 5.34
CA LEU A 367 11.59 -6.23 5.11
C LEU A 367 10.87 -5.54 6.27
N LEU A 368 11.10 -6.01 7.50
CA LEU A 368 10.44 -5.47 8.70
C LEU A 368 10.78 -4.00 8.92
N VAL A 369 12.05 -3.62 8.77
CA VAL A 369 12.50 -2.23 8.93
C VAL A 369 11.92 -1.33 7.82
N SER A 370 11.84 -1.83 6.58
CA SER A 370 11.20 -1.12 5.47
C SER A 370 9.70 -0.90 5.72
N GLU A 371 9.00 -1.84 6.35
CA GLU A 371 7.60 -1.68 6.75
C GLU A 371 7.44 -0.60 7.83
N ILE A 372 8.29 -0.61 8.88
CA ILE A 372 8.28 0.45 9.91
C ILE A 372 8.42 1.82 9.25
N ARG A 373 9.38 1.97 8.32
CA ARG A 373 9.61 3.22 7.58
C ARG A 373 8.42 3.62 6.72
N LEU A 374 7.83 2.66 6.00
CA LEU A 374 6.73 2.93 5.08
C LEU A 374 5.48 3.44 5.81
N TYR A 375 5.16 2.87 6.97
CA TYR A 375 3.96 3.23 7.71
C TYR A 375 4.15 4.43 8.65
N ASN A 376 5.38 4.75 9.02
CA ASN A 376 5.67 5.80 10.00
C ASN A 376 6.65 6.85 9.48
N LEU A 377 6.66 7.12 8.17
CA LEU A 377 7.64 8.00 7.54
C LEU A 377 7.78 9.37 8.23
N PRO A 378 6.70 10.08 8.61
CA PRO A 378 6.83 11.37 9.31
C PRO A 378 7.54 11.24 10.67
N LYS A 379 7.21 10.20 11.44
CA LYS A 379 7.80 9.92 12.75
C LYS A 379 9.26 9.49 12.65
N VAL A 380 9.65 8.82 11.56
CA VAL A 380 11.07 8.49 11.30
C VAL A 380 11.87 9.78 11.07
N VAL A 381 11.32 10.75 10.35
CA VAL A 381 11.98 12.05 10.14
C VAL A 381 12.11 12.80 11.47
N GLU A 382 11.03 12.91 12.24
CA GLU A 382 11.03 13.51 13.58
C GLU A 382 12.03 12.83 14.53
N GLY A 383 12.07 11.49 14.52
CA GLY A 383 13.03 10.71 15.29
C GLY A 383 14.48 10.96 14.90
N ARG A 384 14.76 11.17 13.61
CA ARG A 384 16.11 11.52 13.14
C ARG A 384 16.55 12.90 13.59
N GLU A 385 15.62 13.85 13.62
CA GLU A 385 15.90 15.24 14.03
C GLU A 385 16.11 15.35 15.55
N SER A 386 15.32 14.60 16.33
CA SER A 386 15.43 14.54 17.79
C SER A 386 16.53 13.60 18.28
N GLY A 387 17.01 12.69 17.43
CA GLY A 387 17.97 11.65 17.79
C GLY A 387 17.38 10.54 18.66
N ASP A 388 16.05 10.35 18.62
CA ASP A 388 15.35 9.40 19.49
C ASP A 388 14.32 8.56 18.73
N ILE A 389 14.76 7.97 17.60
CA ILE A 389 13.92 7.13 16.73
C ILE A 389 13.27 5.98 17.53
N TYR A 390 13.98 5.40 18.49
CA TYR A 390 13.46 4.28 19.26
C TYR A 390 12.28 4.67 20.15
N GLU A 391 12.36 5.76 20.91
CA GLU A 391 11.26 6.15 21.79
C GLU A 391 10.00 6.53 21.00
N ILE A 392 10.15 7.22 19.85
CA ILE A 392 9.01 7.61 19.01
C ILE A 392 8.35 6.40 18.32
N LEU A 393 9.14 5.39 17.95
CA LEU A 393 8.67 4.20 17.21
C LEU A 393 8.72 2.91 18.03
N LYS A 394 8.75 3.02 19.36
CA LYS A 394 9.00 1.91 20.28
C LYS A 394 8.11 0.71 20.00
N ASP A 395 6.80 0.92 19.92
CA ASP A 395 5.83 -0.15 19.67
C ASP A 395 5.98 -0.83 18.30
N ALA A 396 6.45 -0.10 17.28
CA ALA A 396 6.65 -0.64 15.94
C ALA A 396 7.96 -1.43 15.85
N ILE A 397 9.01 -0.92 16.49
CA ILE A 397 10.34 -1.55 16.55
C ILE A 397 10.28 -2.81 17.40
N ASP A 398 9.71 -2.76 18.61
CA ASP A 398 9.63 -3.91 19.53
C ASP A 398 8.80 -5.05 18.94
N ARG A 399 7.64 -4.74 18.32
CA ARG A 399 6.83 -5.76 17.63
C ARG A 399 7.57 -6.39 16.45
N SER A 400 8.26 -5.59 15.65
CA SER A 400 9.03 -6.09 14.52
C SER A 400 10.23 -6.93 14.97
N ARG A 401 10.90 -6.53 16.07
CA ARG A 401 11.98 -7.29 16.73
C ARG A 401 11.47 -8.66 17.18
N GLU A 402 10.31 -8.71 17.82
CA GLU A 402 9.69 -9.97 18.25
C GLU A 402 9.38 -10.90 17.06
N MET A 403 8.87 -10.35 15.95
CA MET A 403 8.64 -11.11 14.72
C MET A 403 9.95 -11.64 14.12
N TYR A 404 11.01 -10.82 14.16
CA TYR A 404 12.34 -11.20 13.72
C TYR A 404 12.88 -12.39 14.53
N ASP A 405 12.85 -12.29 15.86
CA ASP A 405 13.35 -13.33 16.77
C ASP A 405 12.61 -14.66 16.63
N LYS A 406 11.30 -14.64 16.35
CA LYS A 406 10.51 -15.85 16.13
C LYS A 406 10.90 -16.61 14.87
N ARG A 407 11.49 -15.95 13.87
CA ARG A 407 11.76 -16.54 12.54
C ARG A 407 13.21 -16.87 12.29
N VAL A 408 14.14 -16.13 12.90
CA VAL A 408 15.58 -16.33 12.70
C VAL A 408 16.09 -17.37 13.68
N GLN A 409 16.91 -18.30 13.18
CA GLN A 409 17.47 -19.36 14.02
C GLN A 409 18.45 -18.76 15.06
N PRO A 410 18.49 -19.29 16.30
CA PRO A 410 19.39 -18.79 17.35
C PRO A 410 20.87 -18.77 16.94
N ASP A 411 21.32 -19.74 16.14
CA ASP A 411 22.71 -19.82 15.65
C ASP A 411 23.08 -18.69 14.69
N VAL A 412 22.10 -18.14 13.96
CA VAL A 412 22.29 -16.98 13.07
C VAL A 412 22.20 -15.69 13.87
N ALA A 413 21.20 -15.59 14.76
CA ALA A 413 20.96 -14.40 15.58
C ALA A 413 22.11 -14.13 16.58
N SER A 414 22.74 -15.20 17.11
CA SER A 414 23.91 -15.08 17.99
C SER A 414 25.19 -14.64 17.29
N LYS A 415 25.29 -14.80 15.97
CA LYS A 415 26.47 -14.39 15.19
C LYS A 415 26.39 -12.94 14.72
N PHE A 416 25.20 -12.46 14.36
CA PHE A 416 25.02 -11.09 13.90
C PHE A 416 23.56 -10.66 13.99
N ASP A 417 23.33 -9.49 14.58
CA ASP A 417 22.00 -8.88 14.63
C ASP A 417 21.71 -8.09 13.35
N TYR A 418 21.12 -8.77 12.36
CA TYR A 418 20.69 -8.12 11.12
C TYR A 418 19.55 -7.13 11.34
N PHE A 419 18.74 -7.28 12.39
CA PHE A 419 17.64 -6.37 12.64
C PHE A 419 18.17 -5.02 13.12
N HIS A 420 19.10 -5.03 14.07
CA HIS A 420 19.84 -3.84 14.47
C HIS A 420 20.57 -3.19 13.29
N TYR A 421 21.29 -3.99 12.49
CA TYR A 421 22.03 -3.47 11.33
C TYR A 421 21.12 -2.73 10.34
N GLU A 422 19.96 -3.30 10.00
CA GLU A 422 19.03 -2.67 9.06
C GLU A 422 18.30 -1.47 9.72
N LEU A 423 18.06 -1.46 11.03
CA LEU A 423 17.55 -0.28 11.74
C LEU A 423 18.51 0.91 11.62
N VAL A 424 19.79 0.68 11.89
CA VAL A 424 20.82 1.72 11.76
C VAL A 424 20.92 2.18 10.30
N HIS A 425 20.98 1.25 9.35
CA HIS A 425 21.14 1.56 7.94
C HIS A 425 19.92 2.28 7.33
N ASP A 426 18.70 1.77 7.55
CA ASP A 426 17.50 2.24 6.84
C ASP A 426 16.72 3.31 7.64
N LEU A 427 16.64 3.21 8.97
CA LEU A 427 15.97 4.24 9.79
C LEU A 427 16.92 5.33 10.24
N ALA A 428 18.14 4.98 10.67
CA ALA A 428 19.09 5.95 11.23
C ALA A 428 20.11 6.50 10.21
N GLU A 429 20.01 6.12 8.93
CA GLU A 429 20.91 6.54 7.84
C GLU A 429 22.40 6.23 8.09
N GLY A 430 22.67 5.18 8.86
CA GLY A 430 24.01 4.74 9.23
C GLY A 430 24.51 5.30 10.57
N GLU A 431 23.77 6.20 11.22
CA GLU A 431 24.17 6.84 12.48
C GLU A 431 23.44 6.21 13.68
N GLU A 432 24.10 5.31 14.41
CA GLU A 432 23.50 4.60 15.56
C GLU A 432 23.01 5.55 16.66
N GLU A 433 23.65 6.71 16.82
CA GLU A 433 23.27 7.74 17.80
C GLU A 433 21.82 8.24 17.63
N LYS A 434 21.28 8.21 16.40
CA LYS A 434 19.90 8.66 16.12
C LYS A 434 18.84 7.68 16.64
N LEU A 435 19.22 6.45 17.00
CA LEU A 435 18.27 5.50 17.58
C LEU A 435 17.88 5.88 19.02
N GLY A 436 18.65 6.72 19.69
CA GLY A 436 18.37 7.16 21.06
C GLY A 436 18.90 6.21 22.13
N ALA A 437 19.05 6.73 23.35
CA ALA A 437 19.64 5.98 24.47
C ALA A 437 18.76 4.84 25.00
N GLY A 438 17.45 4.85 24.67
CA GLY A 438 16.50 3.80 25.03
C GLY A 438 16.69 2.49 24.25
N TYR A 439 17.37 2.55 23.09
CA TYR A 439 17.61 1.38 22.27
C TYR A 439 18.83 0.60 22.75
N LEU A 440 18.58 -0.52 23.43
CA LEU A 440 19.63 -1.48 23.78
C LEU A 440 19.86 -2.41 22.59
N SER A 441 20.87 -2.11 21.78
CA SER A 441 21.40 -3.10 20.84
C SER A 441 21.86 -4.32 21.65
N VAL A 442 21.39 -5.51 21.29
CA VAL A 442 21.90 -6.75 21.88
C VAL A 442 23.35 -6.83 21.42
N LYS A 443 24.28 -6.38 22.27
CA LYS A 443 25.71 -6.41 21.97
C LYS A 443 26.10 -7.83 21.57
N ALA A 444 26.76 -7.91 20.42
CA ALA A 444 27.35 -9.10 19.81
C ALA A 444 28.18 -9.95 20.77
#